data_AF-Q2JVI0-F1
#
_entry.id   AF-Q2JVI0-F1
#
_cell.length_a   1.000
_cell.length_b   1.000
_cell.length_c   1.000
_cell.angle_alpha   90.00
_cell.angle_beta   90.00
_cell.angle_gamma   90.00
#
_symmetry.space_group_name_H-M   'P 1'
#
loop_
_entity.id
_entity.type
_entity.pdbx_description
1 polymer ?
#
loop_
_entity_poly.entity_id
_entity_poly.type
_entity_poly.pdbx_seq_one_letter_code
_entity_poly.pdbx_strand_id
1 'polypeptide(L)'
;MSSAASPVLIEVEKVYKRFPLPEGKGEFTVLSQIDLQVRAGEVLALLGRSGSGKSTLLRIMAGLIPPSEGRVLSNGRPLRGPNPDVAMVFQSFALLPWLTVQENVELGLQAQGIPRQIRRQKALKAIDLVGLDGFENAYPKELSGGMKQRVGFARAFVLEPKVLFMDEPFSALDVLTAENLRGEIDELWNTQAFPSQSILIVTHNIEEAVFLADRVVILGSNPGRIRGEVKIDLPRPHERTDPRFKSLVDYIYEIMTNPEIPVTGEVAVPSRVGSRAPSPYALPLPHARVGGISGLLELIVEWPQGRVEIAELAERLQLAVDDLLPILDAAVLLGFAEVTGRVVQLTEIGQDFANTTILRSKDLFRQQLLARVPVFKSILQTLEEKNSRSMRADFFLDLWDEHFPHEEAERQFATAVDWGRYAELFEYDASEERLYLPDPSESSAASEPVGLDSRSG
;
A
#
# COMPACT_ATOMS: atom_id res chain seq x y z
N MET A 1 -2.37 -22.34 32.88
CA MET A 1 -0.95 -22.48 33.30
C MET A 1 -0.34 -21.10 33.21
N SER A 2 0.28 -20.61 34.30
CA SER A 2 0.88 -19.27 34.37
C SER A 2 1.89 -19.11 33.22
N SER A 3 1.62 -18.20 32.28
CA SER A 3 2.55 -17.84 31.21
C SER A 3 3.81 -17.27 31.86
N ALA A 4 4.86 -18.08 31.96
CA ALA A 4 6.18 -17.57 32.30
C ALA A 4 6.59 -16.62 31.18
N ALA A 5 6.87 -15.36 31.52
CA ALA A 5 7.31 -14.36 30.55
C ALA A 5 8.54 -14.88 29.78
N SER A 6 8.53 -14.78 28.45
CA SER A 6 9.66 -15.18 27.60
C SER A 6 10.95 -14.50 28.06
N PRO A 7 12.10 -15.20 28.06
CA PRO A 7 13.34 -14.65 28.58
C PRO A 7 13.80 -13.45 27.74
N VAL A 8 14.30 -12.40 28.42
CA VAL A 8 14.86 -11.21 27.78
C VAL A 8 16.29 -11.51 27.32
N LEU A 9 16.53 -11.41 26.01
CA LEU A 9 17.83 -11.65 25.39
C LEU A 9 18.68 -10.38 25.37
N ILE A 10 18.08 -9.23 25.07
CA ILE A 10 18.74 -7.93 25.05
C ILE A 10 17.86 -6.91 25.77
N GLU A 11 18.47 -6.11 26.62
CA GLU A 11 17.81 -5.05 27.37
C GLU A 11 18.59 -3.74 27.24
N VAL A 12 17.90 -2.68 26.87
CA VAL A 12 18.41 -1.32 26.72
C VAL A 12 17.78 -0.50 27.82
N GLU A 13 18.59 0.11 28.67
CA GLU A 13 18.11 0.89 29.81
C GLU A 13 18.60 2.34 29.70
N LYS A 14 17.64 3.27 29.56
CA LYS A 14 17.85 4.72 29.54
C LYS A 14 19.00 5.14 28.62
N VAL A 15 19.08 4.56 27.42
CA VAL A 15 20.19 4.84 26.50
C VAL A 15 20.03 6.19 25.85
N TYR A 16 21.10 6.98 25.88
CA TYR A 16 21.26 8.21 25.11
C TYR A 16 22.44 8.07 24.16
N LYS A 17 22.36 8.74 23.00
CA LYS A 17 23.49 8.85 22.09
C LYS A 17 23.61 10.26 21.55
N ARG A 18 24.79 10.85 21.77
CA ARG A 18 25.20 12.14 21.25
C ARG A 18 26.43 11.98 20.37
N PHE A 19 26.48 12.76 19.29
CA PHE A 19 27.64 12.87 18.42
C PHE A 19 28.16 14.31 18.44
N PRO A 20 29.48 14.52 18.44
CA PRO A 20 30.04 15.87 18.33
C PRO A 20 29.71 16.46 16.96
N LEU A 21 29.28 17.72 16.92
CA LEU A 21 29.13 18.46 15.68
C LEU A 21 30.50 18.96 15.18
N PRO A 22 30.68 19.14 13.86
CA PRO A 22 31.89 19.72 13.30
C PRO A 22 32.22 21.08 13.92
N GLU A 23 33.51 21.41 13.98
CA GLU A 23 34.03 22.72 14.40
C GLU A 23 33.67 23.13 15.83
N GLY A 24 33.37 22.17 16.72
CA GLY A 24 33.06 22.45 18.13
C GLY A 24 31.72 23.15 18.34
N LYS A 25 30.81 23.09 17.37
CA LYS A 25 29.46 23.71 17.41
C LYS A 25 28.48 23.02 18.38
N GLY A 26 28.96 22.21 19.31
CA GLY A 26 28.16 21.48 20.30
C GLY A 26 27.99 19.99 19.99
N GLU A 27 26.95 19.38 20.56
CA GLU A 27 26.62 17.96 20.37
C GLU A 27 25.23 17.80 19.74
N PHE A 28 25.09 16.85 18.82
CA PHE A 28 23.82 16.43 18.25
C PHE A 28 23.31 15.18 18.96
N THR A 29 22.16 15.28 19.61
CA THR A 29 21.51 14.14 20.28
C THR A 29 20.73 13.32 19.26
N VAL A 30 21.20 12.12 18.96
CA VAL A 30 20.53 11.18 18.04
C VAL A 30 19.52 10.32 18.77
N LEU A 31 19.83 9.84 19.97
CA LEU A 31 18.94 9.02 20.79
C LEU A 31 18.78 9.64 22.17
N SER A 32 17.55 9.64 22.68
CA SER A 32 17.21 10.18 23.99
C SER A 32 16.34 9.19 24.74
N GLN A 33 16.84 8.72 25.88
CA GLN A 33 16.10 7.89 26.83
C GLN A 33 15.42 6.67 26.19
N ILE A 34 16.19 5.80 25.57
CA ILE A 34 15.67 4.58 24.97
C ILE A 34 15.62 3.47 26.03
N ASP A 35 14.44 2.91 26.23
CA ASP A 35 14.18 1.72 27.03
C ASP A 35 13.54 0.63 26.14
N LEU A 36 14.26 -0.46 25.88
CA LEU A 36 13.83 -1.50 24.93
C LEU A 36 14.23 -2.89 25.42
N GLN A 37 13.36 -3.87 25.25
CA GLN A 37 13.67 -5.28 25.50
C GLN A 37 13.43 -6.09 24.24
N VAL A 38 14.35 -7.00 23.92
CA VAL A 38 14.20 -8.05 22.89
C VAL A 38 14.11 -9.39 23.61
N ARG A 39 13.04 -10.14 23.35
CA ARG A 39 12.71 -11.40 24.03
C ARG A 39 12.92 -12.60 23.11
N ALA A 40 13.16 -13.77 23.70
CA ALA A 40 13.21 -15.00 22.93
C ALA A 40 11.82 -15.34 22.36
N GLY A 41 11.81 -15.89 21.15
CA GLY A 41 10.61 -16.32 20.44
C GLY A 41 9.81 -15.18 19.81
N GLU A 42 10.37 -13.98 19.66
CA GLU A 42 9.72 -12.88 18.94
C GLU A 42 10.58 -12.36 17.78
N VAL A 43 9.91 -11.90 16.73
CA VAL A 43 10.44 -10.94 15.77
C VAL A 43 10.01 -9.55 16.19
N LEU A 44 10.97 -8.70 16.50
CA LEU A 44 10.78 -7.31 16.87
C LEU A 44 11.14 -6.42 15.68
N ALA A 45 10.22 -5.60 15.21
CA ALA A 45 10.50 -4.56 14.23
C ALA A 45 10.73 -3.21 14.92
N LEU A 46 11.82 -2.54 14.59
CA LEU A 46 12.05 -1.14 14.92
C LEU A 46 11.73 -0.29 13.69
N LEU A 47 10.62 0.44 13.76
CA LEU A 47 10.09 1.26 12.68
C LEU A 47 10.24 2.74 13.00
N GLY A 48 10.58 3.55 12.02
CA GLY A 48 10.76 4.99 12.21
C GLY A 48 11.25 5.66 10.94
N ARG A 49 11.04 6.99 10.83
CA ARG A 49 11.47 7.77 9.65
C ARG A 49 12.99 7.71 9.45
N SER A 50 13.47 8.05 8.26
CA SER A 50 14.91 8.21 8.04
C SER A 50 15.50 9.23 9.04
N GLY A 51 16.69 8.94 9.57
CA GLY A 51 17.34 9.79 10.58
C GLY A 51 16.80 9.69 12.02
N SER A 52 15.82 8.83 12.31
CA SER A 52 15.30 8.62 13.69
C SER A 52 16.29 7.94 14.65
N GLY A 53 17.41 7.40 14.16
CA GLY A 53 18.44 6.77 14.98
C GLY A 53 18.34 5.24 15.09
N LYS A 54 17.53 4.58 14.26
CA LYS A 54 17.34 3.11 14.26
C LYS A 54 18.67 2.33 14.14
N SER A 55 19.43 2.59 13.08
CA SER A 55 20.72 1.92 12.86
C SER A 55 21.75 2.28 13.94
N THR A 56 21.65 3.48 14.54
CA THR A 56 22.48 3.86 15.70
C THR A 56 22.14 3.02 16.92
N LEU A 57 20.85 2.83 17.22
CA LEU A 57 20.40 1.99 18.33
C LEU A 57 20.80 0.53 18.12
N LEU A 58 20.64 0.00 16.91
CA LEU A 58 21.04 -1.35 16.57
C LEU A 58 22.56 -1.57 16.71
N ARG A 59 23.39 -0.61 16.27
CA ARG A 59 24.86 -0.66 16.48
C ARG A 59 25.26 -0.55 17.96
N ILE A 60 24.49 0.17 18.79
CA ILE A 60 24.70 0.21 20.25
C ILE A 60 24.41 -1.17 20.86
N MET A 61 23.30 -1.80 20.50
CA MET A 61 22.94 -3.14 21.00
C MET A 61 23.90 -4.24 20.52
N ALA A 62 24.49 -4.07 19.34
CA ALA A 62 25.55 -4.94 18.84
C ALA A 62 26.92 -4.68 19.48
N GLY A 63 27.05 -3.62 20.28
CA GLY A 63 28.31 -3.28 20.95
C GLY A 63 29.37 -2.66 20.03
N LEU A 64 28.97 -2.22 18.84
CA LEU A 64 29.86 -1.60 17.84
C LEU A 64 30.15 -0.13 18.15
N ILE A 65 29.20 0.56 18.79
CA ILE A 65 29.39 1.92 19.30
C ILE A 65 28.86 1.98 20.75
N PRO A 66 29.56 2.67 21.67
CA PRO A 66 29.06 2.82 23.03
C PRO A 66 27.91 3.85 23.07
N PRO A 67 26.93 3.67 23.98
CA PRO A 67 25.99 4.74 24.30
C PRO A 67 26.73 5.90 25.01
N SER A 68 26.18 7.11 24.93
CA SER A 68 26.70 8.26 25.68
C SER A 68 26.32 8.17 27.16
N GLU A 69 25.11 7.69 27.44
CA GLU A 69 24.59 7.42 28.79
C GLU A 69 23.67 6.19 28.74
N GLY A 70 23.37 5.61 29.91
CA GLY A 70 22.61 4.37 30.03
C GLY A 70 23.47 3.13 29.80
N ARG A 71 22.83 1.97 29.64
CA ARG A 71 23.52 0.69 29.44
C ARG A 71 22.72 -0.28 28.60
N VAL A 72 23.41 -1.24 28.02
CA VAL A 72 22.83 -2.41 27.36
C VAL A 72 23.21 -3.65 28.15
N LEU A 73 22.27 -4.55 28.37
CA LEU A 73 22.49 -5.88 28.92
C LEU A 73 22.23 -6.92 27.82
N SER A 74 23.12 -7.90 27.69
CA SER A 74 22.93 -9.10 26.86
C SER A 74 22.82 -10.31 27.79
N ASN A 75 21.68 -11.01 27.75
CA ASN A 75 21.35 -12.11 28.67
C ASN A 75 21.59 -11.74 30.15
N GLY A 76 21.11 -10.55 30.54
CA GLY A 76 21.25 -10.02 31.90
C GLY A 76 22.66 -9.56 32.29
N ARG A 77 23.64 -9.60 31.39
CA ARG A 77 25.02 -9.16 31.64
C ARG A 77 25.32 -7.83 30.95
N PRO A 78 25.94 -6.85 31.63
CA PRO A 78 26.34 -5.60 30.99
C PRO A 78 27.22 -5.82 29.76
N LEU A 79 26.79 -5.27 28.63
CA LEU A 79 27.52 -5.35 27.37
C LEU A 79 28.74 -4.43 27.43
N ARG A 80 29.92 -4.99 27.12
CA ARG A 80 31.19 -4.25 27.03
C ARG A 80 31.89 -4.63 25.73
N GLY A 81 31.86 -3.72 24.75
CA GLY A 81 32.38 -3.99 23.41
C GLY A 81 31.42 -4.87 22.58
N PRO A 82 31.92 -5.51 21.50
CA PRO A 82 31.09 -6.28 20.57
C PRO A 82 30.31 -7.40 21.27
N ASN A 83 29.03 -7.52 20.93
CA ASN A 83 28.14 -8.51 21.54
C ASN A 83 28.31 -9.88 20.87
N PRO A 84 28.78 -10.93 21.59
CA PRO A 84 28.96 -12.26 21.01
C PRO A 84 27.64 -13.01 20.79
N ASP A 85 26.54 -12.57 21.41
CA ASP A 85 25.23 -13.22 21.30
C ASP A 85 24.44 -12.81 20.04
N VAL A 86 24.96 -11.89 19.22
CA VAL A 86 24.25 -11.34 18.06
C VAL A 86 25.07 -11.44 16.78
N ALA A 87 24.37 -11.54 15.65
CA ALA A 87 24.96 -11.31 14.34
C ALA A 87 24.15 -10.25 13.59
N MET A 88 24.81 -9.49 12.73
CA MET A 88 24.19 -8.36 12.02
C MET A 88 24.25 -8.57 10.51
N VAL A 89 23.09 -8.40 9.88
CA VAL A 89 22.91 -8.28 8.43
C VAL A 89 22.75 -6.80 8.13
N PHE A 90 23.64 -6.27 7.29
CA PHE A 90 23.72 -4.84 6.98
C PHE A 90 22.86 -4.49 5.76
N GLN A 91 22.49 -3.21 5.65
CA GLN A 91 21.80 -2.65 4.49
C GLN A 91 22.65 -2.75 3.22
N SER A 92 23.96 -2.48 3.32
CA SER A 92 24.89 -2.82 2.26
C SER A 92 25.32 -4.27 2.42
N PHE A 93 25.44 -5.02 1.31
CA PHE A 93 25.81 -6.45 1.36
C PHE A 93 27.09 -6.70 2.17
N ALA A 94 27.99 -5.71 2.24
CA ALA A 94 29.22 -5.70 3.04
C ALA A 94 30.06 -6.98 2.85
N LEU A 95 30.00 -7.58 1.66
CA LEU A 95 30.77 -8.76 1.27
C LEU A 95 32.18 -8.32 0.87
N LEU A 96 33.17 -9.14 1.18
CA LEU A 96 34.55 -8.93 0.75
C LEU A 96 34.66 -9.37 -0.72
N PRO A 97 34.91 -8.46 -1.67
CA PRO A 97 34.78 -8.74 -3.11
C PRO A 97 35.89 -9.66 -3.66
N TRP A 98 36.98 -9.85 -2.91
CA TRP A 98 38.10 -10.73 -3.24
C TRP A 98 38.01 -12.11 -2.58
N LEU A 99 36.96 -12.38 -1.80
CA LEU A 99 36.69 -13.68 -1.21
C LEU A 99 35.53 -14.36 -1.95
N THR A 100 35.54 -15.69 -2.00
CA THR A 100 34.39 -16.46 -2.51
C THR A 100 33.20 -16.40 -1.54
N VAL A 101 32.03 -16.91 -1.95
CA VAL A 101 30.85 -17.08 -1.07
C VAL A 101 31.23 -17.86 0.18
N GLN A 102 31.87 -19.03 0.01
CA GLN A 102 32.32 -19.88 1.10
C GLN A 102 33.25 -19.12 2.07
N GLU A 103 34.23 -18.40 1.54
CA GLU A 103 35.21 -17.66 2.35
C GLU A 103 34.57 -16.47 3.08
N ASN A 104 33.60 -15.79 2.45
CA ASN A 104 32.81 -14.74 3.10
C ASN A 104 32.04 -15.29 4.31
N VAL A 105 31.40 -16.46 4.17
CA VAL A 105 30.65 -17.14 5.25
C VAL A 105 31.58 -17.67 6.34
N GLU A 106 32.76 -18.19 5.99
CA GLU A 106 33.74 -18.68 6.97
C GLU A 106 34.36 -17.57 7.86
N LEU A 107 34.30 -16.31 7.44
CA LEU A 107 35.07 -15.21 8.04
C LEU A 107 34.81 -15.03 9.55
N GLY A 108 33.55 -15.09 9.98
CA GLY A 108 33.20 -14.94 11.40
C GLY A 108 33.70 -16.11 12.25
N LEU A 109 33.61 -17.34 11.73
CA LEU A 109 34.14 -18.53 12.39
C LEU A 109 35.66 -18.52 12.46
N GLN A 110 36.33 -18.00 11.42
CA GLN A 110 37.78 -17.82 11.41
C GLN A 110 38.21 -16.85 12.51
N ALA A 111 37.50 -15.73 12.70
CA ALA A 111 37.78 -14.78 13.77
C ALA A 111 37.60 -15.38 15.18
N GLN A 112 36.69 -16.35 15.33
CA GLN A 112 36.52 -17.13 16.56
C GLN A 112 37.58 -18.24 16.75
N GLY A 113 38.51 -18.41 15.80
CA GLY A 113 39.56 -19.43 15.87
C GLY A 113 39.11 -20.84 15.51
N ILE A 114 37.95 -21.01 14.85
CA ILE A 114 37.43 -22.33 14.49
C ILE A 114 38.31 -23.00 13.41
N PRO A 115 38.70 -24.28 13.59
CA PRO A 115 39.53 -25.02 12.63
C PRO A 115 38.93 -25.08 11.22
N ARG A 116 39.80 -25.08 10.19
CA ARG A 116 39.42 -24.96 8.77
C ARG A 116 38.40 -25.98 8.31
N GLN A 117 38.58 -27.24 8.67
CA GLN A 117 37.66 -28.30 8.29
C GLN A 117 36.25 -28.07 8.88
N ILE A 118 36.17 -27.66 10.14
CA ILE A 118 34.89 -27.44 10.84
C ILE A 118 34.17 -26.23 10.26
N ARG A 119 34.87 -25.09 10.11
CA ARG A 119 34.24 -23.89 9.55
C ARG A 119 33.76 -24.10 8.12
N ARG A 120 34.50 -24.88 7.31
CA ARG A 120 34.09 -25.20 5.94
C ARG A 120 32.75 -25.94 5.92
N GLN A 121 32.61 -26.97 6.76
CA GLN A 121 31.37 -27.73 6.88
C GLN A 121 30.21 -26.90 7.40
N LYS A 122 30.42 -26.05 8.41
CA LYS A 122 29.39 -25.15 8.92
C LYS A 122 28.93 -24.14 7.86
N ALA A 123 29.88 -23.52 7.16
CA ALA A 123 29.58 -22.57 6.10
C ALA A 123 28.78 -23.20 4.95
N LEU A 124 29.11 -24.43 4.53
CA LEU A 124 28.34 -25.15 3.51
C LEU A 124 26.89 -25.33 3.92
N LYS A 125 26.62 -25.74 5.17
CA LYS A 125 25.25 -25.88 5.68
C LYS A 125 24.50 -24.55 5.72
N ALA A 126 25.18 -23.46 6.07
CA ALA A 126 24.56 -22.13 6.09
C ALA A 126 24.27 -21.61 4.68
N ILE A 127 25.09 -21.95 3.68
CA ILE A 127 24.89 -21.62 2.27
C ILE A 127 23.69 -22.40 1.70
N ASP A 128 23.60 -23.69 2.02
CA ASP A 128 22.47 -24.56 1.65
C ASP A 128 21.15 -24.05 2.25
N LEU A 129 21.16 -23.65 3.53
CA LEU A 129 20.00 -23.08 4.21
C LEU A 129 19.42 -21.84 3.53
N VAL A 130 20.25 -21.05 2.83
CA VAL A 130 19.80 -19.85 2.09
C VAL A 130 19.58 -20.11 0.60
N GLY A 131 19.62 -21.37 0.16
CA GLY A 131 19.37 -21.78 -1.24
C GLY A 131 20.46 -21.32 -2.22
N LEU A 132 21.73 -21.37 -1.80
CA LEU A 132 22.88 -21.01 -2.64
C LEU A 132 23.81 -22.21 -2.92
N ASP A 133 23.28 -23.43 -2.90
CA ASP A 133 24.01 -24.63 -3.30
C ASP A 133 24.58 -24.49 -4.72
N GLY A 134 25.84 -24.89 -4.90
CA GLY A 134 26.57 -24.77 -6.18
C GLY A 134 27.22 -23.41 -6.44
N PHE A 135 26.99 -22.39 -5.60
CA PHE A 135 27.61 -21.06 -5.71
C PHE A 135 28.76 -20.81 -4.71
N GLU A 136 29.22 -21.84 -4.00
CA GLU A 136 30.19 -21.72 -2.90
C GLU A 136 31.51 -21.07 -3.35
N ASN A 137 31.93 -21.34 -4.58
CA ASN A 137 33.18 -20.85 -5.15
C ASN A 137 33.02 -19.54 -5.95
N ALA A 138 31.80 -19.03 -6.12
CA ALA A 138 31.55 -17.78 -6.82
C ALA A 138 32.07 -16.58 -6.01
N TYR A 139 32.49 -15.54 -6.70
CA TYR A 139 32.85 -14.25 -6.11
C TYR A 139 31.63 -13.32 -6.10
N PRO A 140 31.55 -12.34 -5.17
CA PRO A 140 30.42 -11.41 -5.09
C PRO A 140 30.06 -10.71 -6.40
N LYS A 141 31.03 -10.43 -7.28
CA LYS A 141 30.78 -9.80 -8.59
C LYS A 141 29.97 -10.67 -9.55
N GLU A 142 29.95 -11.99 -9.33
CA GLU A 142 29.26 -13.00 -10.16
C GLU A 142 27.82 -13.24 -9.68
N LEU A 143 27.40 -12.57 -8.60
CA LEU A 143 26.12 -12.76 -7.93
C LEU A 143 25.15 -11.61 -8.21
N SER A 144 23.86 -11.93 -8.33
CA SER A 144 22.79 -10.93 -8.33
C SER A 144 22.66 -10.23 -6.96
N GLY A 145 21.89 -9.14 -6.88
CA GLY A 145 21.64 -8.43 -5.61
C GLY A 145 21.03 -9.35 -4.54
N GLY A 146 19.98 -10.10 -4.90
CA GLY A 146 19.36 -11.06 -3.98
C GLY A 146 20.31 -12.15 -3.51
N MET A 147 21.15 -12.68 -4.42
CA MET A 147 22.17 -13.68 -4.05
C MET A 147 23.20 -13.09 -3.08
N LYS A 148 23.65 -11.85 -3.28
CA LYS A 148 24.56 -11.18 -2.34
C LYS A 148 23.93 -11.03 -0.96
N GLN A 149 22.64 -10.72 -0.89
CA GLN A 149 21.91 -10.62 0.37
C GLN A 149 21.81 -11.98 1.07
N ARG A 150 21.53 -13.06 0.33
CA ARG A 150 21.55 -14.44 0.84
C ARG A 150 22.90 -14.82 1.43
N VAL A 151 24.01 -14.43 0.79
CA VAL A 151 25.36 -14.62 1.38
C VAL A 151 25.48 -13.84 2.70
N GLY A 152 24.92 -12.64 2.78
CA GLY A 152 24.83 -11.85 4.01
C GLY A 152 24.08 -12.60 5.14
N PHE A 153 22.96 -13.25 4.82
CA PHE A 153 22.23 -14.10 5.76
C PHE A 153 23.04 -15.32 6.18
N ALA A 154 23.65 -16.05 5.24
CA ALA A 154 24.49 -17.21 5.56
C ALA A 154 25.65 -16.85 6.50
N ARG A 155 26.30 -15.69 6.28
CA ARG A 155 27.35 -15.15 7.17
C ARG A 155 26.88 -14.93 8.60
N ALA A 156 25.62 -14.53 8.78
CA ALA A 156 25.05 -14.33 10.10
C ALA A 156 24.59 -15.65 10.73
N PHE A 157 23.92 -16.50 9.95
CA PHE A 157 23.38 -17.79 10.38
C PHE A 157 24.45 -18.78 10.84
N VAL A 158 25.59 -18.80 10.17
CA VAL A 158 26.69 -19.72 10.50
C VAL A 158 27.25 -19.52 11.91
N LEU A 159 27.04 -18.34 12.51
CA LEU A 159 27.46 -18.01 13.87
C LEU A 159 26.48 -18.50 14.94
N GLU A 160 25.30 -18.98 14.55
CA GLU A 160 24.22 -19.44 15.44
C GLU A 160 23.92 -18.40 16.57
N PRO A 161 23.67 -17.12 16.22
CA PRO A 161 23.49 -16.06 17.22
C PRO A 161 22.15 -16.25 17.95
N LYS A 162 22.06 -15.76 19.19
CA LYS A 162 20.79 -15.75 19.93
C LYS A 162 19.81 -14.77 19.31
N VAL A 163 20.28 -13.60 18.86
CA VAL A 163 19.46 -12.61 18.17
C VAL A 163 20.09 -12.24 16.83
N LEU A 164 19.30 -12.33 15.77
CA LEU A 164 19.70 -11.82 14.46
C LEU A 164 19.25 -10.37 14.33
N PHE A 165 20.20 -9.48 14.03
CA PHE A 165 19.93 -8.09 13.73
C PHE A 165 19.91 -7.88 12.22
N MET A 166 18.87 -7.23 11.72
CA MET A 166 18.75 -6.89 10.31
C MET A 166 18.54 -5.39 10.14
N ASP A 167 19.48 -4.69 9.52
CA ASP A 167 19.41 -3.24 9.29
C ASP A 167 19.00 -2.97 7.84
N GLU A 168 17.70 -2.75 7.62
CA GLU A 168 17.07 -2.59 6.29
C GLU A 168 17.51 -3.66 5.28
N PRO A 169 17.36 -4.96 5.60
CA PRO A 169 17.95 -6.06 4.82
C PRO A 169 17.37 -6.20 3.41
N PHE A 170 16.22 -5.57 3.12
CA PHE A 170 15.52 -5.71 1.84
C PHE A 170 15.54 -4.44 0.99
N SER A 171 16.08 -3.32 1.49
CA SER A 171 15.93 -2.01 0.84
C SER A 171 16.80 -1.82 -0.42
N ALA A 172 17.86 -2.60 -0.58
CA ALA A 172 18.76 -2.55 -1.73
C ALA A 172 18.37 -3.51 -2.88
N LEU A 173 17.21 -4.18 -2.77
CA LEU A 173 16.73 -5.18 -3.73
C LEU A 173 15.57 -4.62 -4.55
N ASP A 174 15.38 -5.14 -5.76
CA ASP A 174 14.16 -4.89 -6.52
C ASP A 174 12.94 -5.50 -5.81
N VAL A 175 11.75 -5.00 -6.16
CA VAL A 175 10.50 -5.31 -5.44
C VAL A 175 10.22 -6.80 -5.36
N LEU A 176 10.35 -7.54 -6.47
CA LEU A 176 10.04 -8.98 -6.53
C LEU A 176 11.09 -9.80 -5.77
N THR A 177 12.38 -9.48 -5.92
CA THR A 177 13.45 -10.15 -5.16
C THR A 177 13.33 -9.90 -3.66
N ALA A 178 13.02 -8.67 -3.25
CA ALA A 178 12.77 -8.33 -1.85
C ALA A 178 11.59 -9.14 -1.29
N GLU A 179 10.51 -9.26 -2.07
CA GLU A 179 9.30 -9.96 -1.67
C GLU A 179 9.53 -11.47 -1.46
N ASN A 180 10.18 -12.12 -2.42
CA ASN A 180 10.53 -13.53 -2.31
C ASN A 180 11.43 -13.79 -1.09
N LEU A 181 12.46 -12.96 -0.89
CA LEU A 181 13.40 -13.11 0.21
C LEU A 181 12.76 -12.87 1.58
N ARG A 182 11.78 -11.96 1.67
CA ARG A 182 10.96 -11.78 2.88
C ARG A 182 10.14 -13.02 3.18
N GLY A 183 9.46 -13.58 2.17
CA GLY A 183 8.67 -14.79 2.30
C GLY A 183 9.50 -15.97 2.83
N GLU A 184 10.72 -16.14 2.31
CA GLU A 184 11.64 -17.20 2.77
C GLU A 184 12.10 -16.99 4.23
N ILE A 185 12.39 -15.76 4.64
CA ILE A 185 12.76 -15.47 6.03
C ILE A 185 11.57 -15.75 6.97
N ASP A 186 10.35 -15.38 6.58
CA ASP A 186 9.14 -15.68 7.34
C ASP A 186 8.89 -17.19 7.41
N GLU A 187 9.06 -17.92 6.31
CA GLU A 187 8.94 -19.38 6.27
C GLU A 187 9.96 -20.06 7.20
N LEU A 188 11.23 -19.68 7.15
CA LEU A 188 12.27 -20.22 8.04
C LEU A 188 11.95 -19.94 9.52
N TRP A 189 11.39 -18.77 9.83
CA TRP A 189 10.94 -18.43 11.18
C TRP A 189 9.77 -19.30 11.62
N ASN A 190 8.73 -19.41 10.80
CA ASN A 190 7.50 -20.14 11.12
C ASN A 190 7.71 -21.66 11.22
N THR A 191 8.62 -22.22 10.42
CA THR A 191 8.98 -23.65 10.46
C THR A 191 9.93 -24.00 11.61
N GLN A 192 10.36 -23.02 12.42
CA GLN A 192 11.37 -23.17 13.48
C GLN A 192 12.72 -23.69 12.97
N ALA A 193 12.98 -23.57 11.67
CA ALA A 193 14.28 -23.85 11.05
C ALA A 193 15.27 -22.69 11.22
N PHE A 194 14.80 -21.53 11.70
CA PHE A 194 15.62 -20.35 11.92
C PHE A 194 16.68 -20.59 13.00
N PRO A 195 17.97 -20.29 12.74
CA PRO A 195 19.08 -20.63 13.65
C PRO A 195 19.19 -19.71 14.89
N SER A 196 18.30 -18.73 15.04
CA SER A 196 18.31 -17.74 16.12
C SER A 196 17.05 -17.78 16.96
N GLN A 197 17.15 -17.38 18.22
CA GLN A 197 16.01 -17.37 19.14
C GLN A 197 15.10 -16.14 18.96
N SER A 198 15.59 -15.08 18.32
CA SER A 198 14.84 -13.85 18.04
C SER A 198 15.42 -13.13 16.84
N ILE A 199 14.60 -12.31 16.21
CA ILE A 199 14.98 -11.41 15.12
C ILE A 199 14.66 -9.98 15.57
N LEU A 200 15.61 -9.06 15.41
CA LEU A 200 15.36 -7.62 15.44
C LEU A 200 15.57 -7.07 14.03
N ILE A 201 14.49 -6.60 13.40
CA ILE A 201 14.54 -5.96 12.09
C ILE A 201 14.35 -4.46 12.22
N VAL A 202 15.23 -3.69 11.59
CA VAL A 202 15.08 -2.25 11.37
C VAL A 202 14.55 -2.04 9.98
N THR A 203 13.44 -1.33 9.86
CA THR A 203 12.84 -1.01 8.57
C THR A 203 12.20 0.37 8.58
N HIS A 204 11.93 0.90 7.39
CA HIS A 204 11.06 2.05 7.18
C HIS A 204 9.77 1.67 6.43
N ASN A 205 9.63 0.41 6.02
CA ASN A 205 8.44 -0.10 5.36
C ASN A 205 7.45 -0.65 6.42
N ILE A 206 6.23 -0.12 6.40
CA ILE A 206 5.18 -0.46 7.36
C ILE A 206 4.65 -1.88 7.11
N GLU A 207 4.34 -2.22 5.87
CA GLU A 207 3.84 -3.55 5.52
C GLU A 207 4.85 -4.65 5.86
N GLU A 208 6.13 -4.38 5.64
CA GLU A 208 7.21 -5.29 6.02
C GLU A 208 7.27 -5.53 7.54
N ALA A 209 7.12 -4.47 8.34
CA ALA A 209 7.06 -4.58 9.79
C ALA A 209 5.86 -5.40 10.25
N VAL A 210 4.66 -5.18 9.68
CA VAL A 210 3.45 -5.95 10.03
C VAL A 210 3.55 -7.40 9.56
N PHE A 211 4.13 -7.64 8.39
CA PHE A 211 4.31 -8.98 7.82
C PHE A 211 5.27 -9.82 8.65
N LEU A 212 6.44 -9.29 9.02
CA LEU A 212 7.48 -10.09 9.66
C LEU A 212 7.44 -10.09 11.20
N ALA A 213 6.90 -9.06 11.86
CA ALA A 213 7.10 -8.86 13.29
C ALA A 213 5.93 -9.32 14.15
N ASP A 214 6.22 -9.81 15.36
CA ASP A 214 5.22 -10.02 16.42
C ASP A 214 4.97 -8.73 17.22
N ARG A 215 5.95 -7.82 17.19
CA ARG A 215 5.92 -6.53 17.88
C ARG A 215 6.65 -5.46 17.09
N VAL A 216 6.03 -4.30 16.93
CA VAL A 216 6.58 -3.14 16.23
C VAL A 216 6.80 -2.01 17.22
N VAL A 217 8.04 -1.52 17.34
CA VAL A 217 8.41 -0.37 18.17
C VAL A 217 8.57 0.85 17.27
N ILE A 218 7.84 1.92 17.60
CA ILE A 218 7.83 3.15 16.82
C ILE A 218 8.85 4.13 17.39
N LEU A 219 9.83 4.49 16.58
CA LEU A 219 10.87 5.46 16.90
C LEU A 219 10.54 6.83 16.29
N GLY A 220 10.37 7.83 17.16
CA GLY A 220 10.30 9.24 16.77
C GLY A 220 11.65 9.78 16.29
N SER A 221 11.67 11.00 15.76
CA SER A 221 12.87 11.67 15.23
C SER A 221 13.15 12.99 15.97
N ASN A 222 14.43 13.37 16.05
CA ASN A 222 14.92 14.68 16.52
C ASN A 222 14.53 15.08 17.97
N PRO A 223 15.09 14.44 19.01
CA PRO A 223 15.95 13.25 18.99
C PRO A 223 15.13 11.95 18.91
N GLY A 224 15.78 10.85 18.57
CA GLY A 224 15.18 9.52 18.56
C GLY A 224 14.67 9.11 19.94
N ARG A 225 13.37 8.79 20.03
CA ARG A 225 12.68 8.35 21.26
C ARG A 225 11.67 7.27 20.90
N ILE A 226 11.44 6.32 21.79
CA ILE A 226 10.34 5.36 21.61
C ILE A 226 9.03 6.09 21.87
N ARG A 227 8.17 6.16 20.85
CA ARG A 227 6.82 6.74 20.96
C ARG A 227 5.82 5.74 21.54
N GLY A 228 6.06 4.45 21.30
CA GLY A 228 5.32 3.33 21.86
C GLY A 228 5.55 2.06 21.06
N GLU A 229 4.80 1.02 21.40
CA GLU A 229 4.87 -0.28 20.76
C GLU A 229 3.47 -0.72 20.30
N VAL A 230 3.45 -1.48 19.21
CA VAL A 230 2.24 -2.08 18.62
C VAL A 230 2.47 -3.59 18.60
N LYS A 231 1.56 -4.35 19.23
CA LYS A 231 1.57 -5.80 19.15
C LYS A 231 0.89 -6.22 17.84
N ILE A 232 1.53 -7.10 17.08
CA ILE A 232 0.92 -7.72 15.91
C ILE A 232 0.16 -8.95 16.40
N ASP A 233 -1.15 -8.81 16.50
CA ASP A 233 -2.06 -9.82 17.04
C ASP A 233 -2.70 -10.66 15.92
N LEU A 234 -1.86 -11.10 14.98
CA LEU A 234 -2.22 -12.00 13.89
C LEU A 234 -1.67 -13.41 14.16
N PRO A 235 -2.36 -14.47 13.70
CA PRO A 235 -1.77 -15.81 13.69
C PRO A 235 -0.64 -15.87 12.65
N ARG A 236 0.44 -16.59 12.99
CA ARG A 236 1.53 -16.89 12.05
C ARG A 236 1.15 -18.06 11.12
N PRO A 237 1.51 -18.03 9.82
CA PRO A 237 2.13 -16.90 9.10
C PRO A 237 1.13 -15.74 8.92
N HIS A 238 1.64 -14.50 8.93
CA HIS A 238 0.78 -13.32 8.80
C HIS A 238 0.26 -13.17 7.37
N GLU A 239 -1.02 -13.47 7.15
CA GLU A 239 -1.64 -13.34 5.83
C GLU A 239 -1.99 -11.89 5.52
N ARG A 240 -1.49 -11.35 4.40
CA ARG A 240 -1.78 -9.98 3.94
C ARG A 240 -3.25 -9.76 3.60
N THR A 241 -3.95 -10.82 3.23
CA THR A 241 -5.38 -10.82 2.94
C THR A 241 -6.25 -10.71 4.18
N ASP A 242 -5.70 -10.91 5.38
CA ASP A 242 -6.44 -10.75 6.63
C ASP A 242 -6.84 -9.27 6.82
N PRO A 243 -8.13 -8.94 7.01
CA PRO A 243 -8.56 -7.57 7.30
C PRO A 243 -7.84 -6.92 8.49
N ARG A 244 -7.40 -7.73 9.47
CA ARG A 244 -6.63 -7.26 10.62
C ARG A 244 -5.24 -6.78 10.20
N PHE A 245 -4.62 -7.41 9.20
CA PHE A 245 -3.35 -6.95 8.61
C PHE A 245 -3.47 -5.52 8.09
N LYS A 246 -4.49 -5.27 7.25
CA LYS A 246 -4.74 -3.92 6.72
C LYS A 246 -5.00 -2.89 7.83
N SER A 247 -5.76 -3.28 8.84
CA SER A 247 -6.05 -2.40 9.99
C SER A 247 -4.78 -2.01 10.77
N LEU A 248 -3.85 -2.96 10.94
CA LEU A 248 -2.56 -2.71 11.58
C LEU A 248 -1.68 -1.77 10.72
N VAL A 249 -1.65 -1.99 9.41
CA VAL A 249 -0.92 -1.12 8.46
C VAL A 249 -1.47 0.29 8.49
N ASP A 250 -2.79 0.46 8.37
CA ASP A 250 -3.47 1.76 8.37
C ASP A 250 -3.20 2.52 9.70
N TYR A 251 -3.31 1.85 10.84
CA TYR A 251 -3.01 2.43 12.15
C TYR A 251 -1.53 2.85 12.27
N ILE A 252 -0.60 2.00 11.85
CA ILE A 252 0.83 2.32 11.90
C ILE A 252 1.15 3.47 10.93
N TYR A 253 0.49 3.55 9.77
CA TYR A 253 0.61 4.66 8.85
C TYR A 253 0.13 5.98 9.47
N GLU A 254 -1.02 5.97 10.13
CA GLU A 254 -1.57 7.15 10.81
C GLU A 254 -0.61 7.69 11.89
N ILE A 255 -0.13 6.83 12.79
CA ILE A 255 0.82 7.25 13.84
C ILE A 255 2.16 7.69 13.25
N MET A 256 2.62 7.11 12.14
CA MET A 256 3.87 7.48 11.47
C MET A 256 3.77 8.81 10.73
N THR A 257 2.59 9.16 10.22
CA THR A 257 2.32 10.41 9.50
C THR A 257 1.92 11.55 10.43
N ASN A 258 1.31 11.26 11.59
CA ASN A 258 0.90 12.24 12.58
C ASN A 258 1.66 12.07 13.93
N PRO A 259 2.72 12.87 14.16
CA PRO A 259 3.58 12.73 15.34
C PRO A 259 2.90 12.99 16.70
N GLU A 260 1.82 13.76 16.70
CA GLU A 260 1.10 14.15 17.92
C GLU A 260 0.18 13.04 18.45
N ILE A 261 -0.17 12.06 17.61
CA ILE A 261 -1.00 10.93 18.04
C ILE A 261 -0.18 10.04 18.99
N PRO A 262 -0.69 9.75 20.20
CA PRO A 262 -0.03 8.82 21.11
C PRO A 262 -0.11 7.41 20.57
N VAL A 263 0.97 6.64 20.72
CA VAL A 263 0.98 5.22 20.34
C VAL A 263 0.41 4.42 21.50
N THR A 264 -0.88 4.09 21.44
CA THR A 264 -1.58 3.36 22.51
C THR A 264 -1.41 1.84 22.41
N GLY A 265 -1.08 1.33 21.22
CA GLY A 265 -0.99 -0.11 20.94
C GLY A 265 -2.36 -0.79 20.80
N GLU A 266 -3.44 -0.09 21.13
CA GLU A 266 -4.81 -0.52 20.93
C GLU A 266 -5.22 -0.23 19.48
N VAL A 267 -4.94 -1.20 18.61
CA VAL A 267 -5.47 -1.18 17.26
C VAL A 267 -6.91 -1.62 17.36
N ALA A 268 -7.83 -0.65 17.37
CA ALA A 268 -9.24 -0.95 17.21
C ALA A 268 -9.38 -1.78 15.94
N VAL A 269 -9.88 -3.02 16.07
CA VAL A 269 -10.45 -3.69 14.91
C VAL A 269 -11.52 -2.71 14.42
N PRO A 270 -11.47 -2.22 13.17
CA PRO A 270 -12.58 -1.45 12.65
C PRO A 270 -13.79 -2.35 12.87
N SER A 271 -14.65 -1.97 13.81
CA SER A 271 -15.77 -2.77 14.28
C SER A 271 -16.76 -2.82 13.15
N ARG A 272 -16.52 -3.68 12.14
CA ARG A 272 -17.14 -3.59 10.81
C ARG A 272 -17.51 -2.14 10.54
N VAL A 273 -16.52 -1.24 10.41
CA VAL A 273 -16.82 0.11 9.93
C VAL A 273 -17.58 -0.12 8.65
N GLY A 274 -18.89 0.17 8.71
CA GLY A 274 -19.85 -0.22 7.69
C GLY A 274 -19.23 0.14 6.36
N SER A 275 -19.16 -0.85 5.46
CA SER A 275 -18.69 -0.73 4.08
C SER A 275 -18.20 0.68 3.79
N ARG A 276 -16.91 0.96 3.99
CA ARG A 276 -16.33 2.17 3.40
C ARG A 276 -16.74 2.03 1.94
N ALA A 277 -17.66 2.89 1.49
CA ALA A 277 -18.30 2.70 0.20
C ALA A 277 -17.17 2.45 -0.81
N PRO A 278 -17.27 1.43 -1.68
CA PRO A 278 -16.23 1.18 -2.66
C PRO A 278 -15.85 2.52 -3.29
N SER A 279 -14.54 2.73 -3.51
CA SER A 279 -14.04 3.99 -4.08
C SER A 279 -14.98 4.39 -5.22
N PRO A 280 -15.42 5.65 -5.30
CA PRO A 280 -16.30 6.09 -6.38
C PRO A 280 -15.76 5.75 -7.77
N TYR A 281 -14.44 5.61 -7.89
CA TYR A 281 -13.70 5.25 -9.10
C TYR A 281 -13.58 3.74 -9.34
N ALA A 282 -13.92 2.88 -8.36
CA ALA A 282 -13.84 1.42 -8.48
C ALA A 282 -15.06 0.80 -9.19
N LEU A 283 -16.16 1.53 -9.34
CA LEU A 283 -17.35 1.06 -10.05
C LEU A 283 -17.16 1.29 -11.55
N PRO A 284 -17.08 0.23 -12.39
CA PRO A 284 -16.88 0.40 -13.83
C PRO A 284 -18.10 1.05 -14.47
N LEU A 285 -17.88 2.06 -15.31
CA LEU A 285 -18.88 2.63 -16.19
C LEU A 285 -18.99 1.73 -17.44
N PRO A 286 -20.23 1.33 -17.82
CA PRO A 286 -20.45 0.64 -19.08
C PRO A 286 -20.10 1.55 -20.26
N HIS A 287 -19.31 1.04 -21.21
CA HIS A 287 -18.84 1.79 -22.39
C HIS A 287 -19.97 2.04 -23.39
N ALA A 288 -20.85 2.98 -23.06
CA ALA A 288 -21.99 3.38 -23.88
C ALA A 288 -22.07 4.90 -23.97
N ARG A 289 -22.42 5.41 -25.15
CA ARG A 289 -22.72 6.83 -25.33
C ARG A 289 -24.17 7.12 -24.97
N VAL A 290 -24.46 8.35 -24.52
CA VAL A 290 -25.83 8.72 -24.13
C VAL A 290 -26.84 8.52 -25.26
N GLY A 291 -26.47 8.84 -26.51
CA GLY A 291 -27.36 8.62 -27.66
C GLY A 291 -27.72 7.15 -27.89
N GLY A 292 -26.82 6.21 -27.56
CA GLY A 292 -27.12 4.78 -27.62
C GLY A 292 -28.13 4.38 -26.55
N ILE A 293 -27.99 4.92 -25.34
CA ILE A 293 -28.94 4.68 -24.23
C ILE A 293 -30.32 5.23 -24.61
N SER A 294 -30.40 6.49 -25.07
CA SER A 294 -31.67 7.10 -25.49
C SER A 294 -32.35 6.30 -26.60
N GLY A 295 -31.63 5.95 -27.66
CA GLY A 295 -32.19 5.17 -28.76
C GLY A 295 -32.69 3.79 -28.32
N LEU A 296 -31.98 3.13 -27.39
CA LEU A 296 -32.42 1.85 -26.85
C LEU A 296 -33.73 1.98 -26.06
N LEU A 297 -33.85 3.00 -25.21
CA LEU A 297 -35.06 3.23 -24.41
C LEU A 297 -36.26 3.60 -25.31
N GLU A 298 -36.06 4.42 -26.33
CA GLU A 298 -37.05 4.75 -27.36
C GLU A 298 -37.53 3.51 -28.13
N LEU A 299 -36.63 2.55 -28.40
CA LEU A 299 -37.02 1.30 -29.05
C LEU A 299 -37.83 0.38 -28.14
N ILE A 300 -37.47 0.30 -26.86
CA ILE A 300 -38.15 -0.58 -25.90
C ILE A 300 -39.53 -0.04 -25.53
N VAL A 301 -39.71 1.28 -25.47
CA VAL A 301 -40.99 1.89 -25.05
C VAL A 301 -42.15 1.59 -26.01
N GLU A 302 -41.84 1.32 -27.29
CA GLU A 302 -42.80 0.88 -28.31
C GLU A 302 -43.35 -0.54 -28.08
N TRP A 303 -42.71 -1.33 -27.20
CA TRP A 303 -43.17 -2.68 -26.87
C TRP A 303 -44.27 -2.66 -25.81
N PRO A 304 -45.20 -3.63 -25.83
CA PRO A 304 -46.24 -3.72 -24.81
C PRO A 304 -45.64 -3.73 -23.40
N GLN A 305 -46.06 -2.75 -22.57
CA GLN A 305 -45.58 -2.55 -21.20
C GLN A 305 -44.08 -2.18 -21.09
N GLY A 306 -43.44 -1.76 -22.19
CA GLY A 306 -42.02 -1.42 -22.21
C GLY A 306 -41.13 -2.62 -21.87
N ARG A 307 -41.52 -3.83 -22.29
CA ARG A 307 -40.88 -5.09 -21.91
C ARG A 307 -40.56 -5.94 -23.14
N VAL A 308 -39.31 -6.39 -23.26
CA VAL A 308 -38.83 -7.17 -24.42
C VAL A 308 -37.72 -8.16 -24.03
N GLU A 309 -37.64 -9.30 -24.72
CA GLU A 309 -36.52 -10.23 -24.56
C GLU A 309 -35.26 -9.68 -25.26
N ILE A 310 -34.11 -9.73 -24.59
CA ILE A 310 -32.86 -9.14 -25.09
C ILE A 310 -32.47 -9.74 -26.45
N ALA A 311 -32.68 -11.04 -26.64
CA ALA A 311 -32.38 -11.72 -27.91
C ALA A 311 -33.27 -11.23 -29.06
N GLU A 312 -34.55 -10.98 -28.79
CA GLU A 312 -35.51 -10.48 -29.77
C GLU A 312 -35.20 -9.03 -30.17
N LEU A 313 -34.75 -8.22 -29.20
CA LEU A 313 -34.30 -6.87 -29.46
C LEU A 313 -33.01 -6.84 -30.30
N ALA A 314 -32.05 -7.72 -29.99
CA ALA A 314 -30.81 -7.85 -30.77
C ALA A 314 -31.08 -8.33 -32.21
N GLU A 315 -31.99 -9.29 -32.40
CA GLU A 315 -32.40 -9.79 -33.72
C GLU A 315 -33.03 -8.68 -34.57
N ARG A 316 -33.93 -7.87 -33.99
CA ARG A 316 -34.57 -6.76 -34.68
C ARG A 316 -33.57 -5.68 -35.12
N LEU A 317 -32.51 -5.48 -34.35
CA LEU A 317 -31.44 -4.52 -34.66
C LEU A 317 -30.34 -5.11 -35.54
N GLN A 318 -30.39 -6.41 -35.84
CA GLN A 318 -29.32 -7.14 -36.55
C GLN A 318 -27.95 -6.99 -35.87
N LEU A 319 -27.95 -6.99 -34.53
CA LEU A 319 -26.75 -6.87 -33.70
C LEU A 319 -26.49 -8.19 -32.95
N ALA A 320 -25.23 -8.41 -32.55
CA ALA A 320 -24.97 -9.45 -31.57
C ALA A 320 -25.50 -9.00 -30.20
N VAL A 321 -25.90 -9.95 -29.36
CA VAL A 321 -26.35 -9.65 -27.99
C VAL A 321 -25.26 -8.90 -27.21
N ASP A 322 -24.00 -9.31 -27.37
CA ASP A 322 -22.85 -8.72 -26.69
C ASP A 322 -22.65 -7.23 -27.04
N ASP A 323 -23.03 -6.80 -28.25
CA ASP A 323 -22.95 -5.40 -28.69
C ASP A 323 -24.01 -4.53 -27.99
N LEU A 324 -25.09 -5.13 -27.51
CA LEU A 324 -26.20 -4.46 -26.84
C LEU A 324 -25.96 -4.33 -25.32
N LEU A 325 -25.15 -5.22 -24.75
CA LEU A 325 -24.92 -5.30 -23.30
C LEU A 325 -24.39 -3.99 -22.69
N PRO A 326 -23.39 -3.29 -23.24
CA PRO A 326 -22.91 -2.04 -22.63
C PRO A 326 -23.98 -0.95 -22.52
N ILE A 327 -24.86 -0.86 -23.53
CA ILE A 327 -25.96 0.12 -23.56
C ILE A 327 -27.04 -0.27 -22.55
N LEU A 328 -27.35 -1.57 -22.47
CA LEU A 328 -28.30 -2.11 -21.51
C LEU A 328 -27.79 -1.94 -20.07
N ASP A 329 -26.53 -2.27 -19.81
CA ASP A 329 -25.87 -2.12 -18.51
C ASP A 329 -25.88 -0.66 -18.07
N ALA A 330 -25.65 0.29 -19.00
CA ALA A 330 -25.76 1.72 -18.72
C ALA A 330 -27.20 2.13 -18.35
N ALA A 331 -28.20 1.65 -19.10
CA ALA A 331 -29.61 1.91 -18.81
C ALA A 331 -30.04 1.36 -17.44
N VAL A 332 -29.52 0.19 -17.06
CA VAL A 332 -29.76 -0.43 -15.74
C VAL A 332 -29.03 0.33 -14.63
N LEU A 333 -27.75 0.67 -14.84
CA LEU A 333 -26.95 1.46 -13.89
C LEU A 333 -27.63 2.80 -13.57
N LEU A 334 -28.18 3.47 -14.59
CA LEU A 334 -28.91 4.72 -14.47
C LEU A 334 -30.36 4.55 -14.00
N GLY A 335 -30.84 3.32 -13.82
CA GLY A 335 -32.18 3.03 -13.32
C GLY A 335 -33.31 3.33 -14.30
N PHE A 336 -33.01 3.45 -15.60
CA PHE A 336 -34.01 3.56 -16.66
C PHE A 336 -34.61 2.21 -17.05
N ALA A 337 -33.90 1.12 -16.79
CA ALA A 337 -34.35 -0.23 -17.08
C ALA A 337 -33.99 -1.20 -15.94
N GLU A 338 -34.72 -2.30 -15.88
CA GLU A 338 -34.45 -3.44 -15.00
C GLU A 338 -34.39 -4.72 -15.86
N VAL A 339 -33.49 -5.63 -15.50
CA VAL A 339 -33.33 -6.90 -16.20
C VAL A 339 -33.70 -8.04 -15.26
N THR A 340 -34.68 -8.85 -15.68
CA THR A 340 -35.08 -10.07 -14.96
C THR A 340 -34.88 -11.27 -15.88
N GLY A 341 -33.81 -12.03 -15.63
CA GLY A 341 -33.41 -13.13 -16.51
C GLY A 341 -32.96 -12.63 -17.88
N ARG A 342 -33.69 -12.97 -18.95
CA ARG A 342 -33.40 -12.55 -20.33
C ARG A 342 -34.26 -11.39 -20.82
N VAL A 343 -35.06 -10.82 -19.93
CA VAL A 343 -36.05 -9.80 -20.29
C VAL A 343 -35.63 -8.48 -19.68
N VAL A 344 -35.61 -7.44 -20.50
CA VAL A 344 -35.47 -6.04 -20.08
C VAL A 344 -36.85 -5.41 -19.97
N GLN A 345 -37.04 -4.61 -18.93
CA GLN A 345 -38.26 -3.83 -18.71
C GLN A 345 -37.89 -2.38 -18.34
N LEU A 346 -38.56 -1.41 -18.94
CA LEU A 346 -38.39 0.00 -18.60
C LEU A 346 -39.01 0.32 -17.24
N THR A 347 -38.29 1.08 -16.42
CA THR A 347 -38.83 1.70 -15.20
C THR A 347 -39.73 2.87 -15.57
N GLU A 348 -40.51 3.40 -14.61
CA GLU A 348 -41.33 4.60 -14.84
C GLU A 348 -40.47 5.79 -15.31
N ILE A 349 -39.27 5.93 -14.75
CA ILE A 349 -38.30 6.98 -15.12
C ILE A 349 -37.77 6.73 -16.53
N GLY A 350 -37.48 5.48 -16.91
CA GLY A 350 -37.06 5.14 -18.27
C GLY A 350 -38.15 5.41 -19.32
N GLN A 351 -39.41 5.17 -18.99
CA GLN A 351 -40.54 5.48 -19.85
C GLN A 351 -40.76 7.00 -20.02
N ASP A 352 -40.61 7.78 -18.94
CA ASP A 352 -40.65 9.25 -19.02
C ASP A 352 -39.47 9.77 -19.85
N PHE A 353 -38.25 9.28 -19.59
CA PHE A 353 -37.05 9.65 -20.34
C PHE A 353 -37.19 9.45 -21.86
N ALA A 354 -37.83 8.34 -22.28
CA ALA A 354 -38.03 8.01 -23.69
C ALA A 354 -39.12 8.84 -24.40
N ASN A 355 -40.13 9.33 -23.67
CA ASN A 355 -41.31 10.00 -24.27
C ASN A 355 -41.31 11.52 -24.11
N THR A 356 -40.29 12.08 -23.47
CA THR A 356 -40.27 13.48 -23.05
C THR A 356 -39.46 14.39 -23.98
N THR A 357 -39.37 15.67 -23.65
CA THR A 357 -38.57 16.62 -24.42
C THR A 357 -37.08 16.49 -24.09
N ILE A 358 -36.21 16.87 -25.01
CA ILE A 358 -34.74 16.82 -24.85
C ILE A 358 -34.29 17.49 -23.53
N LEU A 359 -34.87 18.64 -23.17
CA LEU A 359 -34.54 19.34 -21.93
C LEU A 359 -34.90 18.53 -20.68
N ARG A 360 -36.05 17.85 -20.68
CA ARG A 360 -36.46 17.00 -19.57
C ARG A 360 -35.67 15.69 -19.52
N SER A 361 -35.33 15.09 -20.66
CA SER A 361 -34.44 13.93 -20.71
C SER A 361 -33.06 14.25 -20.11
N LYS A 362 -32.47 15.41 -20.44
CA LYS A 362 -31.20 15.88 -19.84
C LYS A 362 -31.28 16.01 -18.32
N ASP A 363 -32.35 16.62 -17.80
CA ASP A 363 -32.55 16.77 -16.35
C ASP A 363 -32.72 15.42 -15.66
N LEU A 364 -33.53 14.51 -16.21
CA LEU A 364 -33.69 13.14 -15.71
C LEU A 364 -32.34 12.38 -15.71
N PHE A 365 -31.56 12.51 -16.78
CA PHE A 365 -30.22 11.90 -16.87
C PHE A 365 -29.30 12.43 -15.78
N ARG A 366 -29.23 13.75 -15.62
CA ARG A 366 -28.42 14.40 -14.58
C ARG A 366 -28.79 13.90 -13.18
N GLN A 367 -30.08 13.81 -12.88
CA GLN A 367 -30.57 13.33 -11.59
C GLN A 367 -30.18 11.88 -11.33
N GLN A 368 -30.40 10.98 -12.31
CA GLN A 368 -30.02 9.57 -12.16
C GLN A 368 -28.50 9.39 -12.06
N LEU A 369 -27.74 10.13 -12.85
CA LEU A 369 -26.27 10.11 -12.85
C LEU A 369 -25.71 10.45 -11.47
N LEU A 370 -26.16 11.55 -10.87
CA LEU A 370 -25.74 11.96 -9.52
C LEU A 370 -26.28 11.03 -8.43
N ALA A 371 -27.49 10.49 -8.59
CA ALA A 371 -28.08 9.59 -7.61
C ALA A 371 -27.38 8.23 -7.55
N ARG A 372 -27.03 7.67 -8.71
CA ARG A 372 -26.64 6.25 -8.85
C ARG A 372 -25.18 6.02 -9.21
N VAL A 373 -24.46 7.02 -9.71
CA VAL A 373 -23.08 6.86 -10.18
C VAL A 373 -22.14 7.74 -9.33
N PRO A 374 -21.50 7.17 -8.28
CA PRO A 374 -20.77 7.96 -7.29
C PRO A 374 -19.62 8.80 -7.87
N VAL A 375 -18.97 8.32 -8.94
CA VAL A 375 -17.81 9.00 -9.53
C VAL A 375 -18.10 10.44 -9.96
N PHE A 376 -19.33 10.71 -10.42
CA PHE A 376 -19.72 12.07 -10.85
C PHE A 376 -19.82 13.05 -9.68
N LYS A 377 -20.26 12.59 -8.50
CA LYS A 377 -20.23 13.40 -7.28
C LYS A 377 -18.80 13.75 -6.88
N SER A 378 -17.90 12.78 -6.95
CA SER A 378 -16.47 12.97 -6.64
C SER A 378 -15.79 13.94 -7.60
N ILE A 379 -16.07 13.84 -8.90
CA ILE A 379 -15.54 14.76 -9.90
C ILE A 379 -16.03 16.18 -9.63
N LEU A 380 -17.33 16.36 -9.41
CA LEU A 380 -17.90 17.67 -9.11
C LEU A 380 -17.32 18.28 -7.84
N GLN A 381 -17.27 17.52 -6.75
CA GLN A 381 -16.70 17.98 -5.49
C GLN A 381 -15.24 18.42 -5.67
N THR A 382 -14.45 17.63 -6.41
CA THR A 382 -13.05 17.96 -6.72
C THR A 382 -12.92 19.29 -7.49
N LEU A 383 -13.80 19.53 -8.47
CA LEU A 383 -13.81 20.76 -9.23
C LEU A 383 -14.30 21.95 -8.39
N GLU A 384 -15.27 21.74 -7.50
CA GLU A 384 -15.84 22.78 -6.62
C GLU A 384 -14.88 23.23 -5.52
N GLU A 385 -14.09 22.32 -4.94
CA GLU A 385 -13.12 22.61 -3.89
C GLU A 385 -11.96 23.50 -4.37
N LYS A 386 -11.76 23.59 -5.69
CA LYS A 386 -10.67 24.36 -6.28
C LYS A 386 -11.15 25.73 -6.73
N ASN A 387 -10.44 26.78 -6.33
CA ASN A 387 -10.72 28.16 -6.74
C ASN A 387 -10.78 28.36 -8.26
N SER A 388 -10.02 27.59 -9.04
CA SER A 388 -10.00 27.66 -10.51
C SER A 388 -11.16 26.93 -11.18
N ARG A 389 -12.01 26.23 -10.40
CA ARG A 389 -13.14 25.42 -10.86
C ARG A 389 -12.79 24.45 -12.00
N SER A 390 -11.54 23.99 -12.01
CA SER A 390 -10.95 23.25 -13.12
C SER A 390 -9.81 22.34 -12.70
N MET A 391 -9.72 21.16 -13.31
CA MET A 391 -8.70 20.17 -13.00
C MET A 391 -8.19 19.45 -14.26
N ARG A 392 -6.91 19.06 -14.27
CA ARG A 392 -6.33 18.29 -15.38
C ARG A 392 -6.92 16.88 -15.43
N ALA A 393 -7.09 16.37 -16.65
CA ALA A 393 -7.60 15.03 -16.91
C ALA A 393 -6.73 13.95 -16.25
N ASP A 394 -5.41 14.08 -16.34
CA ASP A 394 -4.43 13.15 -15.74
C ASP A 394 -4.69 12.85 -14.27
N PHE A 395 -5.15 13.85 -13.50
CA PHE A 395 -5.46 13.63 -12.10
C PHE A 395 -6.58 12.61 -11.91
N PHE A 396 -7.62 12.65 -12.74
CA PHE A 396 -8.71 11.69 -12.67
C PHE A 396 -8.30 10.35 -13.28
N LEU A 397 -7.50 10.37 -14.36
CA LEU A 397 -6.93 9.16 -14.96
C LEU A 397 -6.08 8.39 -13.93
N ASP A 398 -5.23 9.07 -13.17
CA ASP A 398 -4.44 8.48 -12.08
C ASP A 398 -5.33 7.79 -11.03
N LEU A 399 -6.50 8.37 -10.69
CA LEU A 399 -7.45 7.78 -9.74
C LEU A 399 -8.14 6.53 -10.30
N TRP A 400 -8.36 6.47 -11.61
CA TRP A 400 -8.89 5.29 -12.29
C TRP A 400 -7.81 4.22 -12.51
N ASP A 401 -6.54 4.60 -12.73
CA ASP A 401 -5.39 3.69 -12.89
C ASP A 401 -5.12 2.86 -11.61
N GLU A 402 -5.55 3.33 -10.44
CA GLU A 402 -5.52 2.55 -9.20
C GLU A 402 -6.46 1.32 -9.24
N HIS A 403 -7.46 1.32 -10.11
CA HIS A 403 -8.54 0.32 -10.14
C HIS A 403 -8.61 -0.45 -11.47
N PHE A 404 -8.14 0.14 -12.57
CA PHE A 404 -8.21 -0.41 -13.92
C PHE A 404 -6.86 -0.32 -14.63
N PRO A 405 -6.56 -1.21 -15.59
CA PRO A 405 -5.45 -1.00 -16.52
C PRO A 405 -5.59 0.32 -17.28
N HIS A 406 -4.49 0.96 -17.64
CA HIS A 406 -4.49 2.30 -18.23
C HIS A 406 -5.41 2.47 -19.45
N GLU A 407 -5.38 1.52 -20.40
CA GLU A 407 -6.30 1.55 -21.57
C GLU A 407 -7.78 1.51 -21.17
N GLU A 408 -8.10 0.85 -20.06
CA GLU A 408 -9.46 0.81 -19.52
C GLU A 408 -9.79 2.11 -18.78
N ALA A 409 -8.84 2.67 -18.01
CA ALA A 409 -9.01 3.97 -17.36
C ALA A 409 -9.30 5.10 -18.36
N GLU A 410 -8.63 5.11 -19.52
CA GLU A 410 -8.91 6.05 -20.62
C GLU A 410 -10.35 5.89 -21.15
N ARG A 411 -10.83 4.64 -21.32
CA ARG A 411 -12.21 4.38 -21.76
C ARG A 411 -13.23 4.79 -20.70
N GLN A 412 -12.93 4.55 -19.41
CA GLN A 412 -13.74 5.00 -18.28
C GLN A 412 -13.85 6.53 -18.24
N PHE A 413 -12.72 7.22 -18.40
CA PHE A 413 -12.67 8.68 -18.47
C PHE A 413 -13.47 9.22 -19.67
N ALA A 414 -13.31 8.64 -20.86
CA ALA A 414 -14.06 9.04 -22.05
C ALA A 414 -15.58 8.90 -21.86
N THR A 415 -16.03 7.80 -21.25
CA THR A 415 -17.44 7.58 -20.90
C THR A 415 -17.92 8.62 -19.88
N ALA A 416 -17.12 8.91 -18.85
CA ALA A 416 -17.44 9.93 -17.87
C ALA A 416 -17.57 11.33 -18.49
N VAL A 417 -16.71 11.66 -19.45
CA VAL A 417 -16.78 12.92 -20.20
C VAL A 417 -18.05 13.02 -21.05
N ASP A 418 -18.40 11.96 -21.81
CA ASP A 418 -19.61 11.94 -22.63
C ASP A 418 -20.86 12.16 -21.78
N TRP A 419 -21.00 11.40 -20.70
CA TRP A 419 -22.15 11.46 -19.80
C TRP A 419 -22.22 12.78 -19.03
N GLY A 420 -21.07 13.26 -18.52
CA GLY A 420 -20.98 14.50 -17.75
C GLY A 420 -21.32 15.73 -18.58
N ARG A 421 -20.89 15.76 -19.85
CA ARG A 421 -21.24 16.84 -20.80
C ARG A 421 -22.72 16.83 -21.16
N TYR A 422 -23.29 15.65 -21.45
CA TYR A 422 -24.72 15.54 -21.74
C TYR A 422 -25.59 16.02 -20.56
N ALA A 423 -25.18 15.66 -19.33
CA ALA A 423 -25.82 16.04 -18.08
C ALA A 423 -25.55 17.49 -17.64
N GLU A 424 -24.75 18.24 -18.42
CA GLU A 424 -24.33 19.62 -18.13
C GLU A 424 -23.69 19.76 -16.74
N LEU A 425 -22.96 18.72 -16.30
CA LEU A 425 -22.26 18.69 -15.01
C LEU A 425 -20.94 19.45 -15.07
N PHE A 426 -20.20 19.25 -16.15
CA PHE A 426 -18.90 19.84 -16.41
C PHE A 426 -18.61 19.84 -17.92
N GLU A 427 -17.63 20.64 -18.32
CA GLU A 427 -17.08 20.66 -19.66
C GLU A 427 -15.69 20.04 -19.70
N TYR A 428 -15.27 19.58 -20.89
CA TYR A 428 -13.95 19.02 -21.13
C TYR A 428 -13.32 19.70 -22.35
N ASP A 429 -12.15 20.31 -22.14
CA ASP A 429 -11.30 20.82 -23.21
C ASP A 429 -10.21 19.79 -23.53
N ALA A 430 -10.29 19.22 -24.73
CA ALA A 430 -9.32 18.22 -25.20
C ALA A 430 -7.96 18.81 -25.61
N SER A 431 -7.89 20.11 -25.90
CA SER A 431 -6.64 20.80 -26.23
C SER A 431 -5.84 21.16 -24.99
N GLU A 432 -6.53 21.44 -23.89
CA GLU A 432 -5.91 21.75 -22.59
C GLU A 432 -5.90 20.54 -21.65
N GLU A 433 -6.53 19.43 -22.04
CA GLU A 433 -6.69 18.19 -21.26
C GLU A 433 -7.27 18.45 -19.87
N ARG A 434 -8.37 19.21 -19.81
CA ARG A 434 -8.92 19.74 -18.55
C ARG A 434 -10.43 19.69 -18.48
N LEU A 435 -10.92 19.39 -17.28
CA LEU A 435 -12.32 19.44 -16.88
C LEU A 435 -12.60 20.77 -16.18
N TYR A 436 -13.74 21.39 -16.49
CA TYR A 436 -14.17 22.69 -15.98
C TYR A 436 -15.63 22.65 -15.52
N LEU A 437 -15.97 23.36 -14.45
CA LEU A 437 -17.38 23.62 -14.13
C LEU A 437 -17.88 24.81 -14.97
N PRO A 438 -19.07 24.71 -15.60
CA PRO A 438 -19.66 25.81 -16.33
C PRO A 438 -19.91 27.01 -15.41
N ASP A 439 -19.71 28.23 -15.94
CA ASP A 439 -19.93 29.46 -15.19
C ASP A 439 -21.43 29.69 -14.94
N PRO A 440 -21.85 30.04 -13.71
CA PRO A 440 -23.26 30.24 -13.38
C PRO A 440 -23.92 31.41 -14.14
N SER A 441 -23.13 32.28 -14.79
CA SER A 441 -23.62 33.42 -15.57
C SER A 441 -24.09 33.07 -16.98
N GLU A 442 -23.65 31.94 -17.57
CA GLU A 442 -24.01 31.60 -18.96
C GLU A 442 -25.32 30.81 -19.07
N SER A 443 -25.77 30.15 -18.00
CA SER A 443 -27.01 29.35 -17.99
C SER A 443 -28.30 30.21 -18.03
N SER A 444 -28.26 31.49 -17.67
CA SER A 444 -29.45 32.37 -17.66
C SER A 444 -29.77 33.07 -18.98
N ALA A 445 -28.88 33.02 -19.98
CA ALA A 445 -29.04 33.77 -21.23
C ALA A 445 -29.94 33.07 -22.28
N ALA A 446 -30.38 31.83 -22.04
CA ALA A 446 -31.20 31.06 -22.98
C ALA A 446 -32.72 31.16 -22.76
N SER A 447 -33.18 31.99 -21.81
CA SER A 447 -34.61 32.15 -21.50
C SER A 447 -35.05 33.62 -21.46
N GLU A 448 -34.91 34.33 -22.59
CA GLU A 448 -35.75 35.51 -22.85
C GLU A 448 -36.67 35.20 -24.04
N PRO A 449 -38.01 35.31 -23.86
CA PRO A 449 -38.93 35.21 -24.98
C PRO A 449 -38.82 36.50 -25.81
N VAL A 450 -38.68 36.33 -27.13
CA VAL A 450 -38.80 37.40 -28.12
C VAL A 450 -40.17 38.08 -27.95
N GLY A 451 -40.16 39.23 -27.28
CA GLY A 451 -41.30 40.11 -27.15
C GLY A 451 -41.60 40.77 -28.47
N LEU A 452 -42.76 40.43 -29.06
CA LEU A 452 -43.38 41.13 -30.16
C LEU A 452 -43.52 42.63 -29.83
N ASP A 453 -42.75 43.47 -30.52
CA ASP A 453 -42.98 44.90 -30.51
C ASP A 453 -44.00 45.24 -31.59
N SER A 454 -45.22 45.53 -31.14
CA SER A 454 -46.25 46.18 -31.93
C SER A 454 -46.75 47.38 -31.15
N ARG A 455 -46.36 48.59 -31.58
CA ARG A 455 -47.30 49.69 -31.92
C ARG A 455 -46.61 51.05 -32.16
N SER A 456 -47.05 51.65 -33.26
CA SER A 456 -47.43 53.07 -33.39
C SER A 456 -46.33 54.13 -33.57
N GLY A 457 -46.15 54.51 -34.83
CA GLY A 457 -45.66 55.80 -35.31
C GLY A 457 -46.07 55.98 -36.76
#